data_AF-A0A3L7RF98-F1
#
_entry.id   AF-A0A3L7RF98-F1
#
_cell.length_a   1.000
_cell.length_b   1.000
_cell.length_c   1.000
_cell.angle_alpha   90.00
_cell.angle_beta   90.00
_cell.angle_gamma   90.00
#
_symmetry.space_group_name_H-M   'P 1'
#
loop_
_entity.id
_entity.type
_entity.pdbx_description
1 polymer ?
#
loop_
_entity_poly.entity_id
_entity_poly.type
_entity_poly.pdbx_seq_one_letter_code
_entity_poly.pdbx_strand_id
1 'polypeptide(L)'
;MRKGIRIPKSLKNKPDTLAFHLQHPDVDAITYTQKRRRDWGRQAASKRRIYLDTKYWIYVRDVYLGREQKPIHVQIASELRRLRECGSTICPISYPVFAELLYQTDKATRGATAKMIDELSGGFAIQPPDPLFGCEFVSFYHRIIHPHVELIPIEQMVWTRVGFVLGDTFISLDDNSVDPLVANAIQKAMDDVLWSCSFEDMVEVMPLSDGTDQRVNHDLASKLTSGKFEHQKAKDQFHSLFLDEVDGVLESHHLAIGEYLQQQSALAGNTVGGTGKSELCFAGKMVSRMIREAFRNKRITTEMPSVSIPAALHALVRLDRTRNYKKGDFEDFRHATSAIGYCDMFLTEASLRHLVYDSNFGCESNYQCVVLSDCQQIYESLSRLS
;
A
#
# COMPACT_ATOMS: atom_id res chain seq x y z
N MET A 1 25.87 3.72 -37.54
CA MET A 1 26.47 3.58 -36.19
C MET A 1 25.34 3.56 -35.16
N ARG A 2 24.98 2.38 -34.62
CA ARG A 2 24.04 2.29 -33.51
C ARG A 2 24.73 2.89 -32.29
N LYS A 3 24.24 4.03 -31.78
CA LYS A 3 24.66 4.53 -30.47
C LYS A 3 24.44 3.39 -29.49
N GLY A 4 25.53 2.88 -28.89
CA GLY A 4 25.45 1.82 -27.89
C GLY A 4 24.43 2.23 -26.84
N ILE A 5 23.40 1.40 -26.64
CA ILE A 5 22.41 1.62 -25.59
C ILE A 5 23.18 1.62 -24.27
N ARG A 6 23.31 2.80 -23.66
CA ARG A 6 24.02 2.93 -22.39
C ARG A 6 23.10 2.38 -21.31
N ILE A 7 23.33 1.13 -20.93
CA ILE A 7 22.61 0.49 -19.82
C ILE A 7 22.79 1.36 -18.57
N PRO A 8 21.70 1.83 -17.93
CA PRO A 8 21.74 2.52 -16.65
C PRO A 8 22.61 1.77 -15.64
N LYS A 9 23.33 2.49 -14.78
CA LYS A 9 24.17 1.86 -13.75
C LYS A 9 23.36 0.91 -12.86
N SER A 10 22.14 1.32 -12.51
CA SER A 10 21.15 0.53 -11.77
C SER A 10 20.82 -0.84 -12.39
N LEU A 11 21.00 -1.04 -13.70
CA LEU A 11 20.71 -2.31 -14.38
C LEU A 11 21.94 -3.22 -14.56
N LYS A 12 23.16 -2.76 -14.27
CA LYS A 12 24.39 -3.52 -14.58
C LYS A 12 24.61 -4.77 -13.75
N ASN A 13 24.08 -4.82 -12.54
CA ASN A 13 24.27 -5.93 -11.59
C ASN A 13 22.97 -6.68 -11.31
N LYS A 14 21.99 -6.57 -12.21
CA LYS A 14 20.70 -7.24 -12.07
C LYS A 14 20.78 -8.68 -12.61
N PRO A 15 19.98 -9.60 -12.07
CA PRO A 15 19.99 -11.00 -12.49
C PRO A 15 19.61 -11.11 -13.97
N ASP A 16 20.38 -11.94 -14.71
CA ASP A 16 20.07 -12.33 -16.07
C ASP A 16 19.61 -13.80 -16.07
N THR A 17 18.30 -14.00 -15.96
CA THR A 17 17.68 -15.33 -15.76
C THR A 17 16.86 -15.79 -16.96
N LEU A 18 16.89 -15.07 -18.08
CA LEU A 18 16.08 -15.40 -19.26
C LEU A 18 16.41 -16.80 -19.80
N ALA A 19 17.70 -17.12 -19.97
CA ALA A 19 18.14 -18.43 -20.44
C ALA A 19 17.72 -19.56 -19.50
N PHE A 20 17.73 -19.30 -18.19
CA PHE A 20 17.25 -20.25 -17.19
C PHE A 20 15.74 -20.49 -17.34
N HIS A 21 14.93 -19.43 -17.46
CA HIS A 21 13.48 -19.55 -17.56
C HIS A 21 13.00 -20.17 -18.87
N LEU A 22 13.75 -20.02 -19.97
CA LEU A 22 13.50 -20.72 -21.24
C LEU A 22 13.67 -22.24 -21.12
N GLN A 23 14.55 -22.71 -20.22
CA GLN A 23 14.77 -24.13 -19.95
C GLN A 23 13.78 -24.71 -18.92
N HIS A 24 13.02 -23.86 -18.22
CA HIS A 24 12.08 -24.25 -17.17
C HIS A 24 10.70 -23.61 -17.39
N PRO A 25 9.98 -23.99 -18.46
CA PRO A 25 8.69 -23.37 -18.83
C PRO A 25 7.52 -23.82 -17.95
N ASP A 26 7.67 -24.88 -17.15
CA ASP A 26 6.58 -25.59 -16.46
C ASP A 26 5.79 -24.75 -15.45
N VAL A 27 6.38 -23.63 -15.01
CA VAL A 27 5.73 -22.68 -14.11
C VAL A 27 5.46 -21.38 -14.87
N ASP A 28 4.20 -20.97 -14.88
CA ASP A 28 3.77 -19.69 -15.42
C ASP A 28 4.21 -18.52 -14.53
N ALA A 29 4.34 -17.33 -15.11
CA ALA A 29 4.83 -16.14 -14.42
C ALA A 29 3.97 -15.73 -13.21
N ILE A 30 2.64 -15.90 -13.30
CA ILE A 30 1.74 -15.55 -12.19
C ILE A 30 2.00 -16.47 -11.00
N THR A 31 2.04 -17.79 -11.22
CA THR A 31 2.35 -18.77 -10.18
C THR A 31 3.74 -18.54 -9.59
N TYR A 32 4.73 -18.21 -10.45
CA TYR A 32 6.09 -17.87 -10.04
C TYR A 32 6.12 -16.68 -9.07
N THR A 33 5.55 -15.54 -9.47
CA THR A 33 5.50 -14.31 -8.65
C THR A 33 4.70 -14.52 -7.36
N GLN A 34 3.55 -15.21 -7.42
CA GLN A 34 2.74 -15.50 -6.24
C GLN A 34 3.51 -16.34 -5.20
N LYS A 35 4.27 -17.34 -5.65
CA LYS A 35 5.11 -18.15 -4.74
C LYS A 35 6.14 -17.27 -4.01
N ARG A 36 6.84 -16.41 -4.74
CA ARG A 36 7.82 -15.48 -4.15
C ARG A 36 7.20 -14.53 -3.14
N ARG A 37 6.04 -13.96 -3.47
CA ARG A 37 5.28 -13.08 -2.57
C ARG A 37 4.86 -13.78 -1.29
N ARG A 38 4.41 -15.03 -1.37
CA ARG A 38 4.07 -15.84 -0.17
C ARG A 38 5.29 -16.02 0.72
N ASP A 39 6.43 -16.40 0.16
CA ASP A 39 7.67 -16.58 0.94
C ASP A 39 8.17 -15.25 1.53
N TRP A 40 7.99 -14.14 0.81
CA TRP A 40 8.28 -12.79 1.29
C TRP A 40 7.36 -12.37 2.45
N GLY A 41 6.07 -12.64 2.30
CA GLY A 41 5.05 -12.35 3.31
C GLY A 41 5.27 -13.07 4.62
N ARG A 42 5.68 -14.35 4.59
CA ARG A 42 6.07 -15.10 5.80
C ARG A 42 7.25 -14.45 6.52
N GLN A 43 8.22 -13.92 5.78
CA GLN A 43 9.36 -13.21 6.37
C GLN A 43 8.99 -11.85 6.97
N ALA A 44 7.99 -11.17 6.39
CA ALA A 44 7.47 -9.93 6.97
C ALA A 44 6.70 -10.24 8.26
N ALA A 45 5.80 -11.22 8.22
CA ALA A 45 4.96 -11.61 9.35
C ALA A 45 5.75 -12.14 10.57
N SER A 46 6.95 -12.70 10.35
CA SER A 46 7.83 -13.13 11.45
C SER A 46 8.59 -12.00 12.12
N LYS A 47 8.49 -10.77 11.62
CA LYS A 47 9.16 -9.58 12.13
C LYS A 47 8.15 -8.60 12.69
N ARG A 48 8.65 -7.65 13.45
CA ARG A 48 7.90 -6.46 13.82
C ARG A 48 7.91 -5.47 12.66
N ARG A 49 6.76 -4.87 12.35
CA ARG A 49 6.57 -3.92 11.26
C ARG A 49 6.30 -2.54 11.85
N ILE A 50 7.22 -1.60 11.62
CA ILE A 50 7.11 -0.22 12.09
C ILE A 50 6.94 0.68 10.88
N TYR A 51 5.74 1.19 10.66
CA TYR A 51 5.47 2.10 9.56
C TYR A 51 5.86 3.53 9.93
N LEU A 52 6.63 4.16 9.04
CA LEU A 52 7.00 5.57 9.16
C LEU A 52 6.22 6.37 8.13
N ASP A 53 5.50 7.37 8.59
CA ASP A 53 5.07 8.50 7.78
C ASP A 53 6.31 9.24 7.24
N THR A 54 6.16 9.92 6.10
CA THR A 54 7.21 10.73 5.44
C THR A 54 7.85 11.75 6.37
N LYS A 55 7.11 12.31 7.33
CA LYS A 55 7.69 13.17 8.37
C LYS A 55 8.83 12.48 9.14
N TYR A 56 8.67 11.22 9.54
CA TYR A 56 9.71 10.50 10.28
C TYR A 56 10.82 10.00 9.37
N TRP A 57 10.51 9.65 8.12
CA TRP A 57 11.56 9.41 7.12
C TRP A 57 12.45 10.65 6.95
N ILE A 58 11.88 11.86 6.94
CA ILE A 58 12.64 13.11 6.91
C ILE A 58 13.53 13.27 8.14
N TYR A 59 13.02 13.01 9.34
CA TYR A 59 13.84 13.11 10.57
C TYR A 59 15.02 12.15 10.57
N VAL A 60 14.81 10.89 10.17
CA VAL A 60 15.89 9.91 10.09
C VAL A 60 16.87 10.28 8.98
N ARG A 61 16.39 10.75 7.82
CA ARG A 61 17.24 11.22 6.71
C ARG A 61 18.14 12.38 7.15
N ASP A 62 17.59 13.33 7.90
CA ASP A 62 18.36 14.49 8.35
C ASP A 62 19.48 14.06 9.30
N VAL A 63 19.29 13.04 10.15
CA VAL A 63 20.36 12.43 10.94
C VAL A 63 21.44 11.80 10.03
N TYR A 64 21.04 11.09 8.97
CA TYR A 64 21.99 10.50 8.01
C TYR A 64 22.85 11.55 7.30
N LEU A 65 22.31 12.76 7.13
CA LEU A 65 22.98 13.88 6.49
C LEU A 65 23.75 14.77 7.49
N GLY A 66 23.68 14.49 8.79
CA GLY A 66 24.25 15.35 9.85
C GLY A 66 23.56 16.72 9.95
N ARG A 67 22.25 16.76 9.68
CA ARG A 67 21.38 17.96 9.64
C ARG A 67 20.24 17.88 10.65
N GLU A 68 20.34 17.00 11.63
CA GLU A 68 19.32 16.83 12.65
C GLU A 68 19.04 18.13 13.41
N GLN A 69 17.77 18.37 13.71
CA GLN A 69 17.35 19.56 14.45
C GLN A 69 17.30 19.32 15.97
N LYS A 70 17.13 18.05 16.38
CA LYS A 70 16.90 17.68 17.78
C LYS A 70 17.64 16.39 18.12
N PRO A 71 18.26 16.29 19.31
CA PRO A 71 18.94 15.07 19.75
C PRO A 71 18.05 13.82 19.73
N ILE A 72 16.75 13.98 20.02
CA ILE A 72 15.79 12.86 20.01
C ILE A 72 15.65 12.20 18.64
N HIS A 73 15.89 12.92 17.54
CA HIS A 73 15.87 12.32 16.20
C HIS A 73 17.04 11.34 16.01
N VAL A 74 18.21 11.68 16.55
CA VAL A 74 19.39 10.79 16.54
C VAL A 74 19.11 9.52 17.33
N GLN A 75 18.46 9.65 18.50
CA GLN A 75 18.09 8.52 19.33
C GLN A 75 17.09 7.60 18.62
N ILE A 76 16.03 8.15 18.02
CA ILE A 76 15.06 7.39 17.23
C ILE A 76 15.73 6.67 16.05
N ALA A 77 16.55 7.38 15.26
CA ALA A 77 17.25 6.79 14.12
C ALA A 77 18.19 5.65 14.55
N SER A 78 18.89 5.82 15.68
CA SER A 78 19.79 4.81 16.24
C SER A 78 19.03 3.55 16.68
N GLU A 79 17.88 3.70 17.34
CA GLU A 79 17.06 2.55 17.74
C GLU A 79 16.46 1.82 16.54
N LEU A 80 15.95 2.53 15.53
CA LEU A 80 15.43 1.91 14.31
C LEU A 80 16.52 1.09 13.60
N ARG A 81 17.74 1.64 13.48
CA ARG A 81 18.88 0.94 12.90
C ARG A 81 19.26 -0.28 13.74
N ARG A 82 19.38 -0.14 15.06
CA ARG A 82 19.68 -1.25 15.98
C ARG A 82 18.67 -2.40 15.83
N LEU A 83 17.38 -2.08 15.83
CA LEU A 83 16.29 -3.05 15.65
C LEU A 83 16.35 -3.75 14.28
N ARG A 84 16.70 -3.00 13.25
CA ARG A 84 16.89 -3.53 11.89
C ARG A 84 18.08 -4.49 11.81
N GLU A 85 19.22 -4.11 12.42
CA GLU A 85 20.45 -4.91 12.47
C GLU A 85 20.26 -6.20 13.28
N CYS A 86 19.49 -6.16 14.37
CA CYS A 86 19.08 -7.36 15.11
C CYS A 86 18.17 -8.30 14.31
N GLY A 87 17.65 -7.87 13.15
CA GLY A 87 16.81 -8.67 12.26
C GLY A 87 15.36 -8.85 12.73
N SER A 88 14.99 -8.30 13.90
CA SER A 88 13.67 -8.44 14.51
C SER A 88 12.62 -7.50 13.92
N THR A 89 13.05 -6.45 13.21
CA THR A 89 12.16 -5.38 12.75
C THR A 89 12.42 -5.00 11.28
N ILE A 90 11.36 -4.55 10.62
CA ILE A 90 11.40 -3.88 9.30
C ILE A 90 10.59 -2.58 9.35
N CYS A 91 11.04 -1.59 8.58
CA CYS A 91 10.31 -0.35 8.35
C CYS A 91 9.81 -0.30 6.90
N PRO A 92 8.68 -0.97 6.58
CA PRO A 92 8.23 -1.08 5.19
C PRO A 92 7.84 0.28 4.62
N ILE A 93 7.97 0.44 3.31
CA ILE A 93 7.41 1.58 2.58
C ILE A 93 6.07 1.23 1.94
N SER A 94 5.33 2.23 1.49
CA SER A 94 4.14 2.02 0.66
C SER A 94 4.05 3.09 -0.43
N TYR A 95 3.03 2.96 -1.28
CA TYR A 95 2.73 3.90 -2.35
C TYR A 95 2.78 5.40 -1.94
N PRO A 96 2.15 5.86 -0.83
CA PRO A 96 2.23 7.27 -0.43
C PRO A 96 3.66 7.75 -0.14
N VAL A 97 4.48 6.97 0.59
CA VAL A 97 5.91 7.30 0.82
C VAL A 97 6.65 7.46 -0.50
N PHE A 98 6.38 6.56 -1.45
CA PHE A 98 6.97 6.60 -2.78
C PHE A 98 6.56 7.86 -3.54
N ALA A 99 5.25 8.14 -3.61
CA ALA A 99 4.69 9.28 -4.33
C ALA A 99 5.21 10.62 -3.78
N GLU A 100 5.24 10.77 -2.45
CA GLU A 100 5.74 11.98 -1.81
C GLU A 100 7.23 12.21 -2.04
N LEU A 101 8.02 11.13 -2.13
CA LEU A 101 9.43 11.25 -2.47
C LEU A 101 9.64 11.69 -3.92
N LEU A 102 8.79 11.27 -4.85
CA LEU A 102 8.88 11.72 -6.24
C LEU A 102 8.61 13.22 -6.39
N TYR A 103 7.87 13.85 -5.47
CA TYR A 103 7.71 15.30 -5.42
C TYR A 103 8.97 16.07 -4.99
N GLN A 104 10.03 15.38 -4.55
CA GLN A 104 11.28 16.05 -4.18
C GLN A 104 12.02 16.56 -5.43
N THR A 105 12.40 17.84 -5.37
CA THR A 105 13.17 18.53 -6.41
C THR A 105 14.67 18.44 -6.19
N ASP A 106 15.12 18.18 -4.96
CA ASP A 106 16.54 18.07 -4.63
C ASP A 106 17.05 16.62 -4.73
N LYS A 107 18.01 16.42 -5.64
CA LYS A 107 18.60 15.10 -5.91
C LYS A 107 19.34 14.53 -4.70
N ALA A 108 20.01 15.38 -3.92
CA ALA A 108 20.85 14.93 -2.81
C ALA A 108 20.00 14.34 -1.67
N THR A 109 18.97 15.06 -1.24
CA THR A 109 18.02 14.58 -0.23
C THR A 109 17.22 13.39 -0.73
N ARG A 110 16.80 13.37 -2.00
CA ARG A 110 16.09 12.21 -2.57
C ARG A 110 16.95 10.94 -2.54
N GLY A 111 18.21 11.04 -2.97
CA GLY A 111 19.16 9.92 -2.93
C GLY A 111 19.47 9.45 -1.51
N ALA A 112 19.66 10.38 -0.56
CA ALA A 112 19.87 10.04 0.84
C ALA A 112 18.64 9.34 1.47
N THR A 113 17.44 9.81 1.14
CA THR A 113 16.19 9.19 1.61
C THR A 113 16.07 7.78 1.07
N ALA A 114 16.40 7.56 -0.21
CA ALA A 114 16.30 6.26 -0.84
C ALA A 114 17.27 5.22 -0.23
N LYS A 115 18.52 5.62 0.04
CA LYS A 115 19.50 4.77 0.73
C LYS A 115 19.05 4.36 2.14
N MET A 116 18.53 5.32 2.89
CA MET A 116 18.00 5.07 4.24
C MET A 116 16.78 4.14 4.19
N ILE A 117 15.88 4.33 3.21
CA ILE A 117 14.74 3.43 2.99
C ILE A 117 15.24 2.01 2.68
N ASP A 118 16.21 1.85 1.79
CA ASP A 118 16.77 0.53 1.46
C ASP A 118 17.32 -0.18 2.70
N GLU A 119 18.02 0.56 3.58
CA GLU A 119 18.54 0.05 4.84
C GLU A 119 17.43 -0.41 5.80
N LEU A 120 16.51 0.49 6.17
CA LEU A 120 15.52 0.26 7.21
C LEU A 120 14.35 -0.61 6.75
N SER A 121 13.97 -0.56 5.48
CA SER A 121 12.92 -1.41 4.94
C SER A 121 13.42 -2.83 4.65
N GLY A 122 14.70 -3.01 4.34
CA GLY A 122 15.20 -4.29 3.81
C GLY A 122 14.57 -4.69 2.47
N GLY A 123 14.03 -3.72 1.73
CA GLY A 123 13.30 -3.92 0.49
C GLY A 123 11.85 -4.40 0.68
N PHE A 124 11.32 -4.41 1.91
CA PHE A 124 9.91 -4.67 2.16
C PHE A 124 9.05 -3.46 1.81
N ALA A 125 7.99 -3.69 1.05
CA ALA A 125 6.95 -2.71 0.76
C ALA A 125 5.57 -3.32 0.98
N ILE A 126 4.59 -2.47 1.24
CA ILE A 126 3.17 -2.84 1.25
C ILE A 126 2.66 -2.76 -0.19
N GLN A 127 1.79 -3.69 -0.57
CA GLN A 127 1.15 -3.67 -1.87
C GLN A 127 0.44 -2.33 -2.13
N PRO A 128 0.40 -1.85 -3.38
CA PRO A 128 -0.35 -0.65 -3.72
C PRO A 128 -1.86 -0.85 -3.50
N PRO A 129 -2.66 0.23 -3.52
CA PRO A 129 -4.07 0.19 -3.11
C PRO A 129 -4.92 -0.89 -3.79
N ASP A 130 -4.87 -1.03 -5.12
CA ASP A 130 -5.77 -1.95 -5.82
C ASP A 130 -5.46 -3.44 -5.53
N PRO A 131 -4.20 -3.91 -5.62
CA PRO A 131 -3.88 -5.28 -5.22
C PRO A 131 -4.10 -5.57 -3.73
N LEU A 132 -3.92 -4.57 -2.87
CA LEU A 132 -4.19 -4.68 -1.43
C LEU A 132 -5.69 -4.92 -1.17
N PHE A 133 -6.55 -4.08 -1.77
CA PHE A 133 -8.00 -4.28 -1.77
C PHE A 133 -8.36 -5.67 -2.31
N GLY A 134 -7.75 -6.08 -3.43
CA GLY A 134 -7.95 -7.41 -4.00
C GLY A 134 -7.65 -8.53 -3.02
N CYS A 135 -6.52 -8.47 -2.30
CA CYS A 135 -6.16 -9.47 -1.29
C CYS A 135 -7.18 -9.53 -0.14
N GLU A 136 -7.61 -8.38 0.36
CA GLU A 136 -8.63 -8.29 1.42
C GLU A 136 -9.96 -8.87 0.94
N PHE A 137 -10.42 -8.47 -0.25
CA PHE A 137 -11.68 -8.92 -0.83
C PHE A 137 -11.68 -10.43 -1.09
N VAL A 138 -10.61 -10.98 -1.67
CA VAL A 138 -10.44 -12.43 -1.89
C VAL A 138 -10.52 -13.17 -0.55
N SER A 139 -9.76 -12.72 0.45
CA SER A 139 -9.74 -13.34 1.79
C SER A 139 -11.13 -13.32 2.44
N PHE A 140 -11.79 -12.16 2.42
CA PHE A 140 -13.14 -11.98 2.93
C PHE A 140 -14.16 -12.87 2.20
N TYR A 141 -14.15 -12.85 0.87
CA TYR A 141 -15.09 -13.61 0.05
C TYR A 141 -14.92 -15.11 0.25
N HIS A 142 -13.68 -15.62 0.18
CA HIS A 142 -13.39 -17.04 0.40
C HIS A 142 -13.81 -17.51 1.80
N ARG A 143 -13.63 -16.68 2.84
CA ARG A 143 -14.07 -17.03 4.19
C ARG A 143 -15.59 -17.21 4.29
N ILE A 144 -16.36 -16.48 3.49
CA ILE A 144 -17.82 -16.61 3.43
C ILE A 144 -18.23 -17.88 2.67
N ILE A 145 -17.67 -18.11 1.49
CA ILE A 145 -18.12 -19.20 0.61
C ILE A 145 -17.48 -20.55 0.95
N HIS A 146 -16.32 -20.54 1.61
CA HIS A 146 -15.53 -21.72 1.96
C HIS A 146 -15.05 -21.64 3.42
N PRO A 147 -15.97 -21.62 4.41
CA PRO A 147 -15.62 -21.39 5.82
C PRO A 147 -14.73 -22.48 6.45
N HIS A 148 -14.59 -23.63 5.79
CA HIS A 148 -13.78 -24.76 6.25
C HIS A 148 -12.41 -24.85 5.58
N VAL A 149 -12.11 -23.96 4.62
CA VAL A 149 -10.81 -23.94 3.95
C VAL A 149 -9.87 -23.04 4.73
N GLU A 150 -8.70 -23.57 5.08
CA GLU A 150 -7.63 -22.78 5.67
C GLU A 150 -7.08 -21.84 4.61
N LEU A 151 -7.26 -20.53 4.83
CA LEU A 151 -6.77 -19.49 3.94
C LEU A 151 -5.40 -18.98 4.40
N ILE A 152 -4.61 -18.50 3.45
CA ILE A 152 -3.38 -17.78 3.76
C ILE A 152 -3.75 -16.51 4.55
N PRO A 153 -3.12 -16.25 5.71
CA PRO A 153 -3.40 -15.04 6.49
C PRO A 153 -3.15 -13.77 5.68
N ILE A 154 -4.02 -12.77 5.81
CA ILE A 154 -3.92 -11.50 5.06
C ILE A 154 -2.60 -10.77 5.35
N GLU A 155 -2.10 -10.92 6.59
CA GLU A 155 -0.83 -10.40 7.07
C GLU A 155 0.37 -10.98 6.33
N GLN A 156 0.21 -12.07 5.55
CA GLN A 156 1.24 -12.58 4.65
C GLN A 156 1.03 -12.12 3.21
N MET A 157 -0.17 -11.69 2.83
CA MET A 157 -0.48 -11.33 1.44
C MET A 157 -0.25 -9.86 1.13
N VAL A 158 -0.17 -8.99 2.14
CA VAL A 158 -0.10 -7.53 1.95
C VAL A 158 1.28 -7.01 1.54
N TRP A 159 2.28 -7.88 1.46
CA TRP A 159 3.68 -7.50 1.24
C TRP A 159 4.13 -7.71 -0.20
N THR A 160 5.03 -6.83 -0.63
CA THR A 160 5.75 -6.92 -1.89
C THR A 160 7.18 -6.40 -1.74
N ARG A 161 7.93 -6.36 -2.83
CA ARG A 161 9.25 -5.71 -2.88
C ARG A 161 9.12 -4.26 -3.32
N VAL A 162 10.06 -3.43 -2.91
CA VAL A 162 10.12 -2.01 -3.32
C VAL A 162 10.02 -1.80 -4.83
N GLY A 163 10.57 -2.70 -5.65
CA GLY A 163 10.44 -2.67 -7.12
C GLY A 163 9.01 -2.73 -7.65
N PHE A 164 8.06 -3.20 -6.84
CA PHE A 164 6.64 -3.36 -7.19
C PHE A 164 5.73 -2.43 -6.36
N VAL A 165 6.27 -1.41 -5.70
CA VAL A 165 5.48 -0.46 -4.89
C VAL A 165 4.46 0.35 -5.72
N LEU A 166 4.65 0.40 -7.04
CA LEU A 166 3.72 0.98 -8.03
C LEU A 166 2.81 -0.06 -8.70
N GLY A 167 2.90 -1.33 -8.30
CA GLY A 167 2.11 -2.43 -8.85
C GLY A 167 2.89 -3.34 -9.80
N ASP A 168 2.24 -4.44 -10.16
CA ASP A 168 2.77 -5.41 -11.11
C ASP A 168 2.62 -4.90 -12.54
N THR A 169 3.67 -4.28 -13.07
CA THR A 169 3.73 -3.91 -14.48
C THR A 169 4.44 -5.00 -15.26
N PHE A 170 3.74 -6.12 -15.49
CA PHE A 170 4.19 -7.08 -16.49
C PHE A 170 3.94 -6.53 -17.89
N ILE A 171 4.91 -6.68 -18.79
CA ILE A 171 4.68 -6.42 -20.21
C ILE A 171 3.68 -7.49 -20.69
N SER A 172 2.47 -7.06 -21.04
CA SER A 172 1.53 -7.90 -21.79
C SER A 172 2.12 -8.10 -23.19
N LEU A 173 2.42 -9.35 -23.53
CA LEU A 173 2.94 -9.77 -24.83
C LEU A 173 1.86 -10.57 -25.60
N ASP A 174 0.60 -10.29 -25.28
CA ASP A 174 -0.55 -11.13 -25.66
C ASP A 174 -1.02 -10.90 -27.11
N ASP A 175 -0.32 -10.10 -27.92
CA ASP A 175 -0.71 -9.77 -29.30
C ASP A 175 -0.29 -10.82 -30.36
N ASN A 176 0.06 -12.03 -29.94
CA ASN A 176 0.63 -13.12 -30.76
C ASN A 176 1.98 -12.79 -31.44
N SER A 177 2.64 -11.67 -31.11
CA SER A 177 3.95 -11.34 -31.70
C SER A 177 5.12 -12.12 -31.07
N VAL A 178 4.89 -12.77 -29.92
CA VAL A 178 5.89 -13.55 -29.18
C VAL A 178 5.32 -14.93 -28.85
N ASP A 179 6.15 -15.96 -29.01
CA ASP A 179 5.82 -17.32 -28.57
C ASP A 179 5.45 -17.33 -27.07
N PRO A 180 4.33 -17.96 -26.66
CA PRO A 180 3.89 -17.95 -25.25
C PRO A 180 4.93 -18.45 -24.25
N LEU A 181 5.78 -19.41 -24.61
CA LEU A 181 6.85 -19.91 -23.76
C LEU A 181 7.94 -18.85 -23.57
N VAL A 182 8.26 -18.12 -24.64
CA VAL A 182 9.21 -17.00 -24.60
C VAL A 182 8.63 -15.84 -23.80
N ALA A 183 7.36 -15.52 -24.00
CA ALA A 183 6.66 -14.48 -23.22
C ALA A 183 6.67 -14.81 -21.72
N ASN A 184 6.36 -16.05 -21.35
CA ASN A 184 6.42 -16.53 -19.97
C ASN A 184 7.84 -16.39 -19.38
N ALA A 185 8.87 -16.77 -20.14
CA ALA A 185 10.26 -16.64 -19.70
C ALA A 185 10.70 -15.19 -19.53
N ILE A 186 10.28 -14.29 -20.43
CA ILE A 186 10.53 -12.84 -20.33
C ILE A 186 9.89 -12.27 -19.07
N GLN A 187 8.62 -12.59 -18.81
CA GLN A 187 7.91 -12.09 -17.63
C GLN A 187 8.57 -12.54 -16.33
N LYS A 188 8.99 -13.81 -16.21
CA LYS A 188 9.73 -14.31 -15.03
C LYS A 188 11.10 -13.64 -14.87
N ALA A 189 11.83 -13.42 -15.98
CA ALA A 189 13.12 -12.72 -15.92
C ALA A 189 12.95 -11.25 -15.52
N MET A 190 11.90 -10.57 -16.00
CA MET A 190 11.57 -9.21 -15.57
C MET A 190 11.20 -9.16 -14.09
N ASP A 191 10.42 -10.14 -13.61
CA ASP A 191 10.10 -10.29 -12.19
C ASP A 191 11.38 -10.39 -11.36
N ASP A 192 12.36 -11.19 -11.78
CA ASP A 192 13.67 -11.31 -11.11
C ASP A 192 14.44 -9.99 -11.05
N VAL A 193 14.46 -9.24 -12.15
CA VAL A 193 15.09 -7.92 -12.21
C VAL A 193 14.42 -6.96 -11.24
N LEU A 194 13.11 -6.78 -11.34
CA LEU A 194 12.34 -5.86 -10.48
C LEU A 194 12.40 -6.26 -9.00
N TRP A 195 12.38 -7.56 -8.70
CA TRP A 195 12.50 -8.06 -7.34
C TRP A 195 13.86 -7.74 -6.72
N SER A 196 14.91 -7.71 -7.53
CA SER A 196 16.27 -7.35 -7.11
C SER A 196 16.54 -5.84 -7.09
N CYS A 197 15.62 -5.01 -7.59
CA CYS A 197 15.76 -3.55 -7.53
C CYS A 197 15.71 -3.06 -6.09
N SER A 198 16.67 -2.20 -5.76
CA SER A 198 16.58 -1.36 -4.57
C SER A 198 15.75 -0.12 -4.89
N PHE A 199 15.36 0.61 -3.87
CA PHE A 199 14.67 1.86 -4.04
C PHE A 199 15.60 2.97 -4.57
N GLU A 200 16.88 2.96 -4.19
CA GLU A 200 17.92 3.79 -4.81
C GLU A 200 17.99 3.59 -6.34
N ASP A 201 17.96 2.34 -6.81
CA ASP A 201 17.97 2.03 -8.24
C ASP A 201 16.79 2.69 -8.99
N MET A 202 15.61 2.70 -8.37
CA MET A 202 14.38 3.26 -8.95
C MET A 202 14.47 4.79 -9.04
N VAL A 203 14.86 5.47 -7.96
CA VAL A 203 14.91 6.94 -7.94
C VAL A 203 16.08 7.51 -8.76
N GLU A 204 17.11 6.72 -9.08
CA GLU A 204 18.20 7.12 -9.97
C GLU A 204 17.69 7.36 -11.40
N VAL A 205 16.79 6.50 -11.88
CA VAL A 205 16.28 6.54 -13.25
C VAL A 205 15.04 7.41 -13.41
N MET A 206 14.34 7.71 -12.32
CA MET A 206 13.15 8.56 -12.35
C MET A 206 13.50 10.05 -12.38
N PRO A 207 12.77 10.87 -13.17
CA PRO A 207 13.00 12.31 -13.21
C PRO A 207 12.72 12.95 -11.85
N LEU A 208 13.32 14.11 -11.58
CA LEU A 208 12.93 14.97 -10.46
C LEU A 208 11.60 15.65 -10.80
N SER A 209 10.77 15.89 -9.80
CA SER A 209 9.57 16.71 -10.00
C SER A 209 9.97 18.12 -10.45
N ASP A 210 9.13 18.71 -11.30
CA ASP A 210 9.23 20.12 -11.67
C ASP A 210 8.54 21.05 -10.66
N GLY A 211 7.99 20.50 -9.58
CA GLY A 211 7.31 21.22 -8.50
C GLY A 211 5.87 21.63 -8.83
N THR A 212 5.31 21.20 -9.97
CA THR A 212 3.96 21.61 -10.39
C THR A 212 2.82 20.72 -9.83
N ASP A 213 3.16 19.57 -9.25
CA ASP A 213 2.24 18.46 -9.00
C ASP A 213 1.30 18.54 -7.76
N GLN A 214 1.28 19.64 -7.00
CA GLN A 214 0.38 19.75 -5.83
C GLN A 214 -0.96 20.45 -6.10
N ARG A 215 -1.18 20.97 -7.32
CA ARG A 215 -2.44 21.69 -7.66
C ARG A 215 -3.67 20.78 -7.58
N VAL A 216 -3.53 19.54 -8.04
CA VAL A 216 -4.62 18.55 -8.06
C VAL A 216 -5.17 18.31 -6.65
N ASN A 217 -4.29 18.14 -5.65
CA ASN A 217 -4.72 17.90 -4.26
C ASN A 217 -5.36 19.15 -3.64
N HIS A 218 -4.94 20.35 -4.05
CA HIS A 218 -5.56 21.59 -3.59
C HIS A 218 -7.00 21.73 -4.12
N ASP A 219 -7.19 21.47 -5.42
CA ASP A 219 -8.50 21.53 -6.07
C ASP A 219 -9.44 20.45 -5.52
N LEU A 220 -8.91 19.24 -5.28
CA LEU A 220 -9.67 18.16 -4.66
C LEU A 220 -10.09 18.50 -3.23
N ALA A 221 -9.18 19.02 -2.40
CA ALA A 221 -9.51 19.44 -1.03
C ALA A 221 -10.59 20.53 -1.01
N SER A 222 -10.50 21.49 -1.93
CA SER A 222 -11.51 22.55 -2.07
C SER A 222 -12.86 21.98 -2.48
N LYS A 223 -12.89 21.11 -3.49
CA LYS A 223 -14.11 20.46 -3.98
C LYS A 223 -14.79 19.61 -2.90
N LEU A 224 -14.02 18.80 -2.16
CA LEU A 224 -14.56 17.98 -1.07
C LEU A 224 -15.03 18.82 0.11
N THR A 225 -14.35 19.93 0.41
CA THR A 225 -14.79 20.87 1.45
C THR A 225 -16.13 21.50 1.08
N SER A 226 -16.28 22.00 -0.15
CA SER A 226 -17.57 22.55 -0.61
C SER A 226 -18.67 21.50 -0.59
N GLY A 227 -18.43 20.33 -1.19
CA GLY A 227 -19.42 19.23 -1.22
C GLY A 227 -19.79 18.74 0.18
N LYS A 228 -18.83 18.69 1.11
CA LYS A 228 -19.11 18.38 2.53
C LYS A 228 -20.09 19.38 3.11
N PHE A 229 -19.85 20.68 3.01
CA PHE A 229 -20.73 21.69 3.60
C PHE A 229 -22.10 21.75 2.92
N GLU A 230 -22.17 21.56 1.60
CA GLU A 230 -23.42 21.48 0.84
C GLU A 230 -24.31 20.32 1.29
N HIS A 231 -23.72 19.19 1.68
CA HIS A 231 -24.43 17.98 2.05
C HIS A 231 -24.49 17.71 3.56
N GLN A 232 -23.89 18.58 4.39
CA GLN A 232 -23.86 18.42 5.84
C GLN A 232 -25.24 18.67 6.45
N LYS A 233 -25.71 17.73 7.28
CA LYS A 233 -27.02 17.80 7.94
C LYS A 233 -26.86 17.90 9.45
N ALA A 234 -27.80 18.60 10.09
CA ALA A 234 -27.79 18.79 11.54
C ALA A 234 -27.89 17.47 12.35
N LYS A 235 -28.36 16.39 11.72
CA LYS A 235 -28.56 15.06 12.33
C LYS A 235 -27.55 14.01 11.87
N ASP A 236 -26.47 14.42 11.19
CA ASP A 236 -25.45 13.48 10.75
C ASP A 236 -24.84 12.77 11.96
N GLN A 237 -24.74 11.45 11.84
CA GLN A 237 -24.14 10.56 12.82
C GLN A 237 -22.96 9.85 12.16
N PHE A 238 -21.90 9.61 12.94
CA PHE A 238 -20.69 8.96 12.43
C PHE A 238 -21.00 7.70 11.62
N HIS A 239 -21.79 6.77 12.17
CA HIS A 239 -22.07 5.50 11.51
C HIS A 239 -22.77 5.66 10.16
N SER A 240 -23.65 6.66 10.01
CA SER A 240 -24.30 6.93 8.72
C SER A 240 -23.29 7.46 7.70
N LEU A 241 -22.45 8.42 8.11
CA LEU A 241 -21.41 8.98 7.25
C LEU A 241 -20.38 7.91 6.87
N PHE A 242 -19.99 7.05 7.81
CA PHE A 242 -19.11 5.91 7.59
C PHE A 242 -19.66 4.97 6.50
N LEU A 243 -20.96 4.62 6.55
CA LEU A 243 -21.55 3.78 5.50
C LEU A 243 -21.63 4.47 4.13
N ASP A 244 -21.85 5.80 4.10
CA ASP A 244 -21.78 6.57 2.86
C ASP A 244 -20.36 6.53 2.26
N GLU A 245 -19.33 6.64 3.10
CA GLU A 245 -17.93 6.55 2.65
C GLU A 245 -17.52 5.14 2.24
N VAL A 246 -18.03 4.10 2.93
CA VAL A 246 -17.87 2.71 2.49
C VAL A 246 -18.42 2.51 1.08
N ASP A 247 -19.61 3.04 0.79
CA ASP A 247 -20.19 3.01 -0.55
C ASP A 247 -19.28 3.74 -1.57
N GLY A 248 -18.75 4.91 -1.20
CA GLY A 248 -17.84 5.69 -2.04
C GLY A 248 -16.53 4.96 -2.38
N VAL A 249 -15.90 4.30 -1.40
CA VAL A 249 -14.69 3.51 -1.63
C VAL A 249 -15.01 2.32 -2.55
N LEU A 250 -16.06 1.56 -2.24
CA LEU A 250 -16.44 0.37 -3.00
C LEU A 250 -16.89 0.69 -4.44
N GLU A 251 -17.39 1.90 -4.69
CA GLU A 251 -17.79 2.33 -6.04
C GLU A 251 -16.63 2.30 -7.03
N SER A 252 -15.43 2.68 -6.58
CA SER A 252 -14.22 2.66 -7.39
C SER A 252 -13.75 1.23 -7.75
N HIS A 253 -14.22 0.22 -7.02
CA HIS A 253 -13.82 -1.18 -7.19
C HIS A 253 -14.88 -2.07 -7.84
N HIS A 254 -16.04 -1.54 -8.25
CA HIS A 254 -17.12 -2.34 -8.85
C HIS A 254 -16.66 -3.23 -10.01
N LEU A 255 -15.81 -2.69 -10.90
CA LEU A 255 -15.31 -3.46 -12.03
C LEU A 255 -14.41 -4.62 -11.57
N ALA A 256 -13.44 -4.34 -10.73
CA ALA A 256 -12.49 -5.33 -10.22
C ALA A 256 -13.19 -6.45 -9.43
N ILE A 257 -14.20 -6.11 -8.62
CA ILE A 257 -15.04 -7.09 -7.94
C ILE A 257 -15.77 -7.98 -8.95
N GLY A 258 -16.35 -7.39 -10.00
CA GLY A 258 -17.04 -8.13 -11.06
C GLY A 258 -16.12 -9.09 -11.82
N GLU A 259 -14.93 -8.61 -12.21
CA GLU A 259 -13.89 -9.41 -12.88
C GLU A 259 -13.45 -10.60 -12.01
N TYR A 260 -13.29 -10.36 -10.71
CA TYR A 260 -12.99 -11.44 -9.77
C TYR A 260 -14.10 -12.51 -9.73
N LEU A 261 -15.37 -12.11 -9.66
CA LEU A 261 -16.49 -13.08 -9.66
C LEU A 261 -16.55 -13.89 -10.95
N GLN A 262 -16.29 -13.25 -12.10
CA GLN A 262 -16.18 -13.93 -13.39
C GLN A 262 -15.04 -14.97 -13.35
N GLN A 263 -13.87 -14.60 -12.82
CA GLN A 263 -12.75 -15.53 -12.68
C GLN A 263 -13.09 -16.73 -11.79
N GLN A 264 -13.74 -16.50 -10.63
CA GLN A 264 -14.15 -17.59 -9.73
C GLN A 264 -15.19 -18.51 -10.38
N SER A 265 -16.12 -17.95 -11.16
CA SER A 265 -17.11 -18.74 -11.90
C SER A 265 -16.45 -19.64 -12.95
N ALA A 266 -15.44 -19.12 -13.66
CA ALA A 266 -14.66 -19.90 -14.62
C ALA A 266 -13.88 -21.04 -13.93
N LEU A 267 -13.26 -20.76 -12.78
CA LEU A 267 -12.56 -21.78 -11.97
C LEU A 267 -13.50 -22.87 -11.45
N ALA A 268 -14.77 -22.55 -11.20
CA ALA A 268 -15.80 -23.52 -10.84
C ALA A 268 -16.31 -24.36 -12.03
N GLY A 269 -15.76 -24.17 -13.24
CA GLY A 269 -16.14 -24.92 -14.44
C GLY A 269 -17.37 -24.38 -15.15
N ASN A 270 -17.86 -23.19 -14.78
CA ASN A 270 -18.97 -22.57 -15.50
C ASN A 270 -18.49 -21.97 -16.81
N THR A 271 -19.28 -22.11 -17.88
CA THR A 271 -19.03 -21.42 -19.15
C THR A 271 -19.32 -19.94 -18.96
N VAL A 272 -18.27 -19.14 -18.76
CA VAL A 272 -18.40 -17.68 -18.72
C VAL A 272 -18.12 -17.15 -20.12
N GLY A 273 -19.17 -16.72 -20.83
CA GLY A 273 -19.00 -15.97 -22.07
C GLY A 273 -18.34 -14.61 -21.81
N GLY A 274 -18.00 -13.88 -22.87
CA GLY A 274 -17.47 -12.51 -22.75
C GLY A 274 -18.51 -11.56 -22.14
N THR A 275 -18.56 -11.50 -20.81
CA THR A 275 -19.43 -10.59 -20.05
C THR A 275 -19.00 -9.15 -20.31
N GLY A 276 -19.96 -8.29 -20.65
CA GLY A 276 -19.66 -6.88 -20.92
C GLY A 276 -19.21 -6.14 -19.66
N LYS A 277 -18.40 -5.09 -19.82
CA LYS A 277 -17.94 -4.23 -18.71
C LYS A 277 -19.09 -3.75 -17.81
N SER A 278 -20.24 -3.40 -18.40
CA SER A 278 -21.44 -2.96 -17.68
C SER A 278 -22.03 -4.05 -16.78
N GLU A 279 -22.03 -5.30 -17.23
CA GLU A 279 -22.54 -6.44 -16.48
C GLU A 279 -21.60 -6.79 -15.32
N LEU A 280 -20.27 -6.72 -15.54
CA LEU A 280 -19.27 -6.89 -14.49
C LEU A 280 -19.42 -5.81 -13.40
N CYS A 281 -19.53 -4.53 -13.79
CA CYS A 281 -19.79 -3.45 -12.84
C CYS A 281 -21.11 -3.65 -12.07
N PHE A 282 -22.15 -4.16 -12.72
CA PHE A 282 -23.42 -4.46 -12.06
C PHE A 282 -23.26 -5.57 -11.01
N ALA A 283 -22.58 -6.67 -11.36
CA ALA A 283 -22.26 -7.74 -10.43
C ALA A 283 -21.45 -7.24 -9.23
N GLY A 284 -20.41 -6.44 -9.50
CA GLY A 284 -19.61 -5.82 -8.44
C GLY A 284 -20.43 -4.93 -7.52
N LYS A 285 -21.33 -4.10 -8.07
CA LYS A 285 -22.26 -3.27 -7.28
C LYS A 285 -23.16 -4.10 -6.36
N MET A 286 -23.59 -5.29 -6.77
CA MET A 286 -24.37 -6.19 -5.89
C MET A 286 -23.56 -6.69 -4.72
N VAL A 287 -22.31 -7.10 -4.95
CA VAL A 287 -21.42 -7.53 -3.87
C VAL A 287 -21.04 -6.36 -2.96
N SER A 288 -20.78 -5.16 -3.50
CA SER A 288 -20.52 -3.96 -2.70
C SER A 288 -21.65 -3.65 -1.73
N ARG A 289 -22.92 -3.80 -2.16
CA ARG A 289 -24.07 -3.67 -1.25
C ARG A 289 -24.06 -4.70 -0.13
N MET A 290 -23.65 -5.94 -0.41
CA MET A 290 -23.52 -6.97 0.63
C MET A 290 -22.43 -6.62 1.64
N ILE A 291 -21.26 -6.15 1.17
CA ILE A 291 -20.16 -5.69 2.03
C ILE A 291 -20.63 -4.53 2.91
N ARG A 292 -21.28 -3.52 2.32
CA ARG A 292 -21.87 -2.39 3.03
C ARG A 292 -22.86 -2.82 4.12
N GLU A 293 -23.76 -3.75 3.82
CA GLU A 293 -24.69 -4.29 4.83
C GLU A 293 -23.98 -5.14 5.89
N ALA A 294 -22.88 -5.81 5.56
CA ALA A 294 -22.05 -6.51 6.55
C ALA A 294 -21.42 -5.52 7.55
N PHE A 295 -20.89 -4.38 7.07
CA PHE A 295 -20.42 -3.29 7.94
C PHE A 295 -21.55 -2.69 8.78
N ARG A 296 -22.71 -2.40 8.17
CA ARG A 296 -23.88 -1.85 8.85
C ARG A 296 -24.33 -2.71 10.02
N ASN A 297 -24.34 -4.02 9.82
CA ASN A 297 -24.74 -5.00 10.83
C ASN A 297 -23.59 -5.47 11.72
N LYS A 298 -22.40 -4.84 11.63
CA LYS A 298 -21.18 -5.19 12.39
C LYS A 298 -20.77 -6.66 12.28
N ARG A 299 -21.04 -7.28 11.12
CA ARG A 299 -20.61 -8.65 10.81
C ARG A 299 -19.16 -8.72 10.33
N ILE A 300 -18.64 -7.58 9.88
CA ILE A 300 -17.22 -7.36 9.61
C ILE A 300 -16.79 -6.06 10.30
N THR A 301 -15.53 -6.01 10.66
CA THR A 301 -14.89 -4.88 11.35
C THR A 301 -13.53 -4.58 10.75
N THR A 302 -12.63 -5.57 10.73
CA THR A 302 -11.21 -5.43 10.40
C THR A 302 -10.79 -6.22 9.17
N GLU A 303 -11.70 -6.96 8.55
CA GLU A 303 -11.43 -7.84 7.42
C GLU A 303 -11.10 -7.09 6.13
N MET A 304 -11.53 -5.82 6.02
CA MET A 304 -11.23 -4.96 4.88
C MET A 304 -10.67 -3.60 5.33
N PRO A 305 -9.41 -3.53 5.79
CA PRO A 305 -8.77 -2.28 6.19
C PRO A 305 -8.74 -1.22 5.08
N SER A 306 -8.50 -1.59 3.82
CA SER A 306 -8.49 -0.67 2.67
C SER A 306 -9.84 0.01 2.40
N VAL A 307 -10.93 -0.53 2.96
CA VAL A 307 -12.26 0.09 2.91
C VAL A 307 -12.56 0.83 4.20
N SER A 308 -12.44 0.15 5.34
CA SER A 308 -12.93 0.67 6.62
C SER A 308 -12.11 1.85 7.16
N ILE A 309 -10.78 1.84 7.01
CA ILE A 309 -9.90 2.90 7.53
C ILE A 309 -10.13 4.22 6.79
N PRO A 310 -10.00 4.29 5.45
CA PRO A 310 -10.24 5.56 4.76
C PRO A 310 -11.69 6.02 4.92
N ALA A 311 -12.67 5.11 4.91
CA ALA A 311 -14.07 5.48 5.13
C ALA A 311 -14.30 6.11 6.51
N ALA A 312 -13.67 5.57 7.56
CA ALA A 312 -13.77 6.13 8.90
C ALA A 312 -13.10 7.53 8.99
N LEU A 313 -11.91 7.70 8.42
CA LEU A 313 -11.20 8.98 8.45
C LEU A 313 -11.98 10.08 7.69
N HIS A 314 -12.51 9.76 6.51
CA HIS A 314 -13.38 10.68 5.75
C HIS A 314 -14.68 10.98 6.50
N ALA A 315 -15.31 9.98 7.12
CA ALA A 315 -16.52 10.17 7.92
C ALA A 315 -16.29 11.07 9.14
N LEU A 316 -15.15 10.94 9.83
CA LEU A 316 -14.77 11.84 10.93
C LEU A 316 -14.58 13.27 10.45
N VAL A 317 -13.90 13.47 9.31
CA VAL A 317 -13.76 14.82 8.73
C VAL A 317 -15.13 15.38 8.37
N ARG A 318 -16.04 14.59 7.78
CA ARG A 318 -17.40 15.04 7.47
C ARG A 318 -18.23 15.37 8.71
N LEU A 319 -18.05 14.62 9.80
CA LEU A 319 -18.76 14.80 11.06
C LEU A 319 -18.39 16.13 11.75
N ASP A 320 -17.11 16.52 11.69
CA ASP A 320 -16.65 17.81 12.21
C ASP A 320 -17.25 18.96 11.39
N ARG A 321 -18.03 19.85 12.00
CA ARG A 321 -18.72 20.95 11.29
C ARG A 321 -17.84 22.13 10.92
N THR A 322 -16.59 22.14 11.37
CA THR A 322 -15.70 23.30 11.25
C THR A 322 -14.43 22.98 10.47
N ARG A 323 -14.01 21.71 10.44
CA ARG A 323 -12.80 21.29 9.73
C ARG A 323 -12.99 21.31 8.22
N ASN A 324 -12.07 21.91 7.49
CA ASN A 324 -11.97 21.74 6.04
C ASN A 324 -11.08 20.55 5.70
N TYR A 325 -11.27 19.96 4.53
CA TYR A 325 -10.25 19.10 3.95
C TYR A 325 -9.01 19.93 3.62
N LYS A 326 -7.83 19.38 3.90
CA LYS A 326 -6.53 19.93 3.57
C LYS A 326 -5.90 19.10 2.47
N LYS A 327 -5.00 19.71 1.68
CA LYS A 327 -4.26 19.01 0.63
C LYS A 327 -3.47 17.78 1.12
N GLY A 328 -3.05 17.79 2.39
CA GLY A 328 -2.29 16.70 3.02
C GLY A 328 -3.18 15.54 3.50
N ASP A 329 -4.47 15.78 3.79
CA ASP A 329 -5.34 14.76 4.39
C ASP A 329 -5.40 13.48 3.53
N PHE A 330 -5.27 13.59 2.20
CA PHE A 330 -5.31 12.44 1.29
C PHE A 330 -4.12 11.49 1.45
N GLU A 331 -2.90 12.03 1.52
CA GLU A 331 -1.71 11.20 1.72
C GLU A 331 -1.64 10.71 3.17
N ASP A 332 -2.03 11.55 4.14
CA ASP A 332 -2.16 11.15 5.55
C ASP A 332 -3.10 9.94 5.69
N PHE A 333 -4.25 9.94 5.00
CA PHE A 333 -5.20 8.82 5.05
C PHE A 333 -4.65 7.57 4.34
N ARG A 334 -3.87 7.74 3.27
CA ARG A 334 -3.18 6.62 2.60
C ARG A 334 -2.08 6.01 3.46
N HIS A 335 -1.33 6.83 4.20
CA HIS A 335 -0.37 6.37 5.20
C HIS A 335 -1.09 5.58 6.29
N ALA A 336 -2.16 6.13 6.87
CA ALA A 336 -2.96 5.44 7.89
C ALA A 336 -3.51 4.11 7.39
N THR A 337 -4.06 4.06 6.16
CA THR A 337 -4.58 2.84 5.55
C THR A 337 -3.50 1.79 5.33
N SER A 338 -2.30 2.21 4.93
CA SER A 338 -1.14 1.30 4.78
C SER A 338 -0.65 0.77 6.13
N ALA A 339 -0.68 1.60 7.17
CA ALA A 339 -0.07 1.28 8.45
C ALA A 339 -1.00 0.47 9.37
N ILE A 340 -2.20 1.00 9.66
CA ILE A 340 -3.05 0.54 10.77
C ILE A 340 -3.49 -0.92 10.61
N GLY A 341 -3.80 -1.34 9.38
CA GLY A 341 -4.25 -2.72 9.12
C GLY A 341 -3.15 -3.78 9.23
N TYR A 342 -1.87 -3.38 9.13
CA TYR A 342 -0.80 -4.31 8.74
C TYR A 342 0.49 -4.23 9.57
N CYS A 343 0.69 -3.10 10.24
CA CYS A 343 1.90 -2.83 11.01
C CYS A 343 1.62 -2.86 12.52
N ASP A 344 2.65 -3.15 13.32
CA ASP A 344 2.53 -3.18 14.78
C ASP A 344 2.65 -1.77 15.38
N MET A 345 3.29 -0.85 14.66
CA MET A 345 3.47 0.54 15.07
C MET A 345 3.39 1.49 13.87
N PHE A 346 2.75 2.64 14.05
CA PHE A 346 2.64 3.72 13.07
C PHE A 346 3.15 5.03 13.66
N LEU A 347 4.24 5.55 13.09
CA LEU A 347 4.82 6.84 13.48
C LEU A 347 4.29 7.94 12.55
N THR A 348 3.47 8.85 13.09
CA THR A 348 2.82 9.93 12.33
C THR A 348 2.76 11.23 13.13
N GLU A 349 2.25 12.33 12.58
CA GLU A 349 2.10 13.58 13.31
C GLU A 349 0.84 13.62 14.21
N ALA A 350 0.79 14.62 15.09
CA ALA A 350 -0.22 14.69 16.14
C ALA A 350 -1.65 14.86 15.59
N SER A 351 -1.80 15.53 14.43
CA SER A 351 -3.10 15.74 13.80
C SER A 351 -3.74 14.44 13.31
N LEU A 352 -3.00 13.62 12.54
CA LEU A 352 -3.51 12.33 12.10
C LEU A 352 -3.70 11.39 13.28
N ARG A 353 -2.76 11.37 14.23
CA ARG A 353 -2.93 10.58 15.48
C ARG A 353 -4.24 10.93 16.19
N HIS A 354 -4.53 12.22 16.41
CA HIS A 354 -5.77 12.64 17.05
C HIS A 354 -7.01 12.15 16.29
N LEU A 355 -6.98 12.18 14.96
CA LEU A 355 -8.08 11.67 14.14
C LEU A 355 -8.24 10.15 14.26
N VAL A 356 -7.13 9.41 14.24
CA VAL A 356 -7.11 7.95 14.35
C VAL A 356 -7.61 7.46 15.72
N TYR A 357 -7.31 8.19 16.79
CA TYR A 357 -7.78 7.89 18.15
C TYR A 357 -9.18 8.45 18.47
N ASP A 358 -9.91 8.99 17.50
CA ASP A 358 -11.29 9.38 17.74
C ASP A 358 -12.13 8.16 18.15
N SER A 359 -12.86 8.30 19.26
CA SER A 359 -13.67 7.22 19.84
C SER A 359 -14.68 6.61 18.86
N ASN A 360 -15.14 7.37 17.86
CA ASN A 360 -16.07 6.87 16.85
C ASN A 360 -15.39 5.91 15.87
N PHE A 361 -14.11 6.10 15.56
CA PHE A 361 -13.37 5.17 14.69
C PHE A 361 -13.05 3.86 15.42
N GLY A 362 -12.72 3.92 16.71
CA GLY A 362 -12.43 2.72 17.50
C GLY A 362 -11.18 1.98 17.02
N CYS A 363 -10.20 2.72 16.48
CA CYS A 363 -8.96 2.13 15.98
C CYS A 363 -8.25 1.28 17.05
N GLU A 364 -8.18 1.77 18.28
CA GLU A 364 -7.54 1.08 19.41
C GLU A 364 -8.15 -0.27 19.76
N SER A 365 -9.46 -0.41 19.61
CA SER A 365 -10.15 -1.65 19.95
C SER A 365 -10.10 -2.66 18.80
N ASN A 366 -9.99 -2.17 17.57
CA ASN A 366 -10.14 -2.98 16.37
C ASN A 366 -8.79 -3.43 15.80
N TYR A 367 -7.75 -2.61 15.93
CA TYR A 367 -6.44 -2.87 15.33
C TYR A 367 -5.35 -3.00 16.39
N GLN A 368 -4.36 -3.85 16.11
CA GLN A 368 -3.20 -4.06 16.99
C GLN A 368 -2.12 -2.98 16.82
N CYS A 369 -2.27 -2.09 15.84
CA CYS A 369 -1.28 -1.08 15.51
C CYS A 369 -1.24 0.05 16.55
N VAL A 370 -0.07 0.27 17.15
CA VAL A 370 0.16 1.39 18.08
C VAL A 370 0.52 2.65 17.30
N VAL A 371 -0.29 3.71 17.41
CA VAL A 371 -0.08 4.96 16.68
C VAL A 371 0.57 6.02 17.57
N LEU A 372 1.78 6.46 17.20
CA LEU A 372 2.59 7.37 18.00
C LEU A 372 2.93 8.64 17.22
N SER A 373 2.91 9.78 17.92
CA SER A 373 3.25 11.08 17.31
C SER A 373 4.21 11.94 18.10
N ASP A 374 4.48 11.59 19.35
CA ASP A 374 5.42 12.28 20.21
C ASP A 374 6.79 11.59 20.14
N CYS A 375 7.84 12.37 19.87
CA CYS A 375 9.17 11.80 19.66
C CYS A 375 9.74 11.10 20.91
N GLN A 376 9.40 11.58 22.11
CA GLN A 376 9.86 10.97 23.36
C GLN A 376 9.16 9.62 23.57
N GLN A 377 7.84 9.57 23.40
CA GLN A 377 7.07 8.32 23.46
C GLN A 377 7.53 7.30 22.40
N ILE A 378 7.87 7.78 21.19
CA ILE A 378 8.42 6.93 20.13
C ILE A 378 9.74 6.31 20.56
N TYR A 379 10.70 7.12 21.01
CA TYR A 379 11.98 6.60 21.48
C TYR A 379 11.84 5.60 22.63
N GLU A 380 10.99 5.90 23.61
CA GLU A 380 10.71 4.99 24.73
C GLU A 380 10.05 3.69 24.26
N SER A 381 9.15 3.77 23.28
CA SER A 381 8.50 2.58 22.72
C SER A 381 9.49 1.72 21.96
N LEU A 382 10.36 2.32 21.13
CA LEU A 382 11.39 1.63 20.35
C LEU A 382 12.47 0.99 21.23
N SER A 383 12.95 1.69 22.26
CA SER A 383 14.00 1.20 23.16
C SER A 383 13.56 0.00 24.01
N ARG A 384 12.24 -0.18 24.23
CA ARG A 384 11.66 -1.35 24.90
C ARG A 384 11.53 -2.56 23.97
N LEU A 385 11.78 -2.40 22.67
CA LEU A 385 11.74 -3.49 21.72
C LEU A 385 13.11 -4.16 21.73
N SER A 386 13.18 -5.35 22.32
CA SER A 386 14.36 -6.22 22.32
C SER A 386 14.01 -7.55 21.69
#